data_AF-A0A971RCH8-F1
#
_entry.id   AF-A0A971RCH8-F1
#
_cell.length_a   1.000
_cell.length_b   1.000
_cell.length_c   1.000
_cell.angle_alpha   90.00
_cell.angle_beta   90.00
_cell.angle_gamma   90.00
#
_symmetry.space_group_name_H-M   'P 1'
#
loop_
_entity.id
_entity.type
_entity.pdbx_description
1 polymer ?
#
loop_
_entity_poly.entity_id
_entity_poly.type
_entity_poly.pdbx_seq_one_letter_code
_entity_poly.pdbx_strand_id
1 'polypeptide(L)'
;MRIVVCIKSVPESTAVEFDLERGTMRREGVGTIINPFDMYAVEEGIRQAERHGGTVTALCMGPGQADRELREALAMGCDRAVLLSARAFAGADTLATAYTLAVAIRALGGADLVICGKQAIDGDTGQVGPGIAQRLGMVPLTYVSRIHSIDQDAGKIVVERLLEDGTELVEAPLPAVITVLKGINTPRYPTRWRLRAARRTQLEVWGLDELPQLDPERVGLTGSPTRVVRIFAPEVREGQVQFFDAEDMDVAAAALVERLIADRVVGR
;
A
#
# COMPACT_ATOMS: atom_id res chain seq x y z
N MET A 1 -5.23 19.43 11.12
CA MET A 1 -5.04 17.96 11.07
C MET A 1 -3.59 17.54 10.88
N ARG A 2 -3.10 16.53 11.59
CA ARG A 2 -1.79 15.87 11.38
C ARG A 2 -1.99 14.52 10.70
N ILE A 3 -1.50 14.38 9.49
CA ILE A 3 -1.69 13.18 8.67
C ILE A 3 -0.35 12.48 8.50
N VAL A 4 -0.32 11.16 8.72
CA VAL A 4 0.82 10.32 8.35
C VAL A 4 0.39 9.36 7.25
N VAL A 5 1.12 9.37 6.14
CA VAL A 5 0.91 8.42 5.04
C VAL A 5 2.05 7.42 5.07
N CYS A 6 1.73 6.14 5.30
CA CYS A 6 2.71 5.07 5.20
C CYS A 6 2.82 4.61 3.75
N ILE A 7 4.04 4.69 3.21
CA ILE A 7 4.35 4.25 1.84
C ILE A 7 5.37 3.13 1.86
N LYS A 8 5.33 2.26 0.85
CA LYS A 8 6.31 1.20 0.63
C LYS A 8 6.93 1.32 -0.76
N SER A 9 8.26 1.21 -0.80
CA SER A 9 9.02 1.01 -2.03
C SER A 9 8.90 -0.46 -2.45
N VAL A 10 8.41 -0.72 -3.66
CA VAL A 10 8.17 -2.07 -4.20
C VAL A 10 8.83 -2.21 -5.57
N PRO A 11 9.22 -3.43 -6.00
CA PRO A 11 9.68 -3.65 -7.36
C PRO A 11 8.61 -3.29 -8.39
N GLU A 12 9.05 -2.70 -9.50
CA GLU A 12 8.18 -2.40 -10.65
C GLU A 12 7.79 -3.71 -11.36
N SER A 13 6.66 -4.29 -10.94
CA SER A 13 6.17 -5.59 -11.42
C SER A 13 5.90 -5.65 -12.93
N THR A 14 5.61 -4.51 -13.58
CA THR A 14 5.41 -4.43 -15.04
C THR A 14 6.69 -4.64 -15.85
N ALA A 15 7.87 -4.61 -15.21
CA ALA A 15 9.17 -4.82 -15.85
C ALA A 15 9.76 -6.22 -15.58
N VAL A 16 9.00 -7.12 -14.95
CA VAL A 16 9.45 -8.50 -14.71
C VAL A 16 9.34 -9.30 -16.01
N GLU A 17 10.49 -9.49 -16.67
CA GLU A 17 10.61 -10.40 -17.81
C GLU A 17 10.90 -11.82 -17.33
N PHE A 18 10.16 -12.80 -17.86
CA PHE A 18 10.46 -14.21 -17.68
C PHE A 18 11.43 -14.66 -18.78
N ASP A 19 12.55 -15.24 -18.37
CA ASP A 19 13.42 -15.98 -19.27
C ASP A 19 12.75 -17.32 -19.58
N LEU A 20 11.99 -17.36 -20.68
CA LEU A 20 11.23 -18.54 -21.10
C LEU A 20 12.12 -19.73 -21.48
N GLU A 21 13.40 -19.50 -21.81
CA GLU A 21 14.36 -20.58 -22.10
C GLU A 21 14.93 -21.20 -20.84
N ARG A 22 15.17 -20.39 -19.79
CA ARG A 22 15.77 -20.85 -18.53
C ARG A 22 14.76 -21.12 -17.42
N GLY A 23 13.49 -20.77 -17.62
CA GLY A 23 12.45 -20.88 -16.60
C GLY A 23 12.73 -19.98 -15.38
N THR A 24 13.52 -18.91 -15.56
CA THR A 24 13.95 -18.04 -14.46
C THR A 24 13.44 -16.61 -14.65
N MET A 25 13.20 -15.93 -13.53
CA MET A 25 12.77 -14.53 -13.50
C MET A 25 14.00 -13.63 -13.71
N ARG A 26 14.00 -12.76 -14.73
CA ARG A 26 15.05 -11.75 -14.89
C ARG A 26 14.79 -10.62 -13.90
N ARG A 27 15.71 -10.48 -12.93
CA ARG A 27 15.60 -9.47 -11.84
C ARG A 27 16.63 -8.33 -11.97
N GLU A 28 17.51 -8.38 -12.96
CA GLU A 28 18.47 -7.30 -13.22
C GLU A 28 17.76 -6.14 -13.91
N GLY A 29 17.85 -4.94 -13.33
CA GLY A 29 17.31 -3.71 -13.92
C GLY A 29 15.87 -3.35 -13.54
N VAL A 30 15.19 -4.13 -12.70
CA VAL A 30 13.84 -3.77 -12.21
C VAL A 30 13.97 -2.62 -11.21
N GLY A 31 13.51 -1.44 -11.60
CA GLY A 31 13.43 -0.29 -10.70
C GLY A 31 12.46 -0.54 -9.55
N THR A 32 12.58 0.25 -8.49
CA THR A 32 11.52 0.35 -7.47
C THR A 32 10.56 1.49 -7.79
N ILE A 33 9.36 1.45 -7.25
CA ILE A 33 8.37 2.53 -7.33
C ILE A 33 7.65 2.65 -5.98
N ILE A 34 6.98 3.77 -5.73
CA ILE A 34 5.97 3.81 -4.68
C ILE A 34 4.91 2.76 -5.03
N ASN A 35 4.55 1.93 -4.06
CA ASN A 35 3.46 0.97 -4.21
C ASN A 35 2.21 1.65 -4.81
N PRO A 36 1.62 1.11 -5.88
CA PRO A 36 0.51 1.78 -6.56
C PRO A 36 -0.68 2.12 -5.66
N PHE A 37 -0.98 1.29 -4.65
CA PHE A 37 -2.03 1.61 -3.67
C PHE A 37 -1.67 2.78 -2.76
N ASP A 38 -0.38 2.94 -2.44
CA ASP A 38 0.10 4.01 -1.56
C ASP A 38 0.11 5.36 -2.29
N MET A 39 0.18 5.39 -3.63
CA MET A 39 0.01 6.64 -4.40
C MET A 39 -1.37 7.27 -4.18
N TYR A 40 -2.43 6.46 -4.07
CA TYR A 40 -3.76 6.95 -3.70
C TYR A 40 -3.79 7.43 -2.24
N ALA A 41 -3.05 6.78 -1.35
CA ALA A 41 -2.94 7.18 0.05
C ALA A 41 -2.23 8.54 0.21
N VAL A 42 -1.15 8.77 -0.55
CA VAL A 42 -0.42 10.05 -0.57
C VAL A 42 -1.34 11.17 -1.06
N GLU A 43 -2.02 10.96 -2.19
CA GLU A 43 -2.96 11.95 -2.71
C GLU A 43 -4.10 12.22 -1.73
N GLU A 44 -4.66 11.18 -1.09
CA GLU A 44 -5.73 11.36 -0.13
C GLU A 44 -5.26 12.19 1.07
N GLY A 45 -4.08 11.90 1.61
CA GLY A 45 -3.49 12.68 2.69
C GLY A 45 -3.34 14.15 2.33
N ILE A 46 -2.81 14.45 1.14
CA ILE A 46 -2.64 15.83 0.64
C ILE A 46 -4.01 16.51 0.51
N ARG A 47 -5.01 15.86 -0.09
CA ARG A 47 -6.35 16.44 -0.27
C ARG A 47 -7.02 16.75 1.06
N GLN A 48 -6.87 15.88 2.05
CA GLN A 48 -7.47 16.09 3.36
C GLN A 48 -6.75 17.22 4.13
N ALA A 49 -5.42 17.32 4.03
CA ALA A 49 -4.69 18.46 4.58
C ALA A 49 -5.07 19.79 3.89
N GLU A 50 -5.26 19.80 2.57
CA GLU A 50 -5.70 20.99 1.82
C GLU A 50 -7.12 21.45 2.22
N ARG A 51 -8.03 20.50 2.49
CA ARG A 51 -9.43 20.77 2.86
C ARG A 51 -9.61 21.21 4.31
N HIS A 52 -8.88 20.57 5.22
CA HIS A 52 -9.09 20.70 6.66
C HIS A 52 -8.00 21.51 7.36
N GLY A 53 -6.96 21.92 6.61
CA GLY A 53 -5.74 22.49 7.16
C GLY A 53 -4.91 21.42 7.87
N GLY A 54 -3.59 21.51 7.76
CA GLY A 54 -2.75 20.47 8.36
C GLY A 54 -1.43 20.26 7.67
N THR A 55 -0.79 19.16 8.05
CA THR A 55 0.44 18.68 7.44
C THR A 55 0.37 17.19 7.13
N VAL A 56 1.11 16.78 6.12
CA VAL A 56 1.24 15.39 5.67
C VAL A 56 2.69 14.96 5.79
N THR A 57 2.94 13.92 6.59
CA THR A 57 4.25 13.26 6.68
C THR A 57 4.21 11.92 5.95
N ALA A 58 5.04 11.76 4.92
CA ALA A 58 5.28 10.45 4.32
C ALA A 58 6.25 9.64 5.19
N LEU A 59 5.90 8.40 5.51
CA LEU A 59 6.70 7.50 6.34
C LEU A 59 6.95 6.20 5.58
N CYS A 60 8.22 5.82 5.41
CA CYS A 60 8.60 4.57 4.76
C CYS A 60 9.59 3.80 5.64
N MET A 61 9.40 2.49 5.77
CA MET A 61 10.41 1.58 6.33
C MET A 61 11.02 0.77 5.21
N GLY A 62 12.34 0.89 5.02
CA GLY A 62 13.00 0.25 3.88
C GLY A 62 14.50 0.53 3.82
N PRO A 63 15.18 -0.02 2.79
CA PRO A 63 16.58 0.28 2.55
C PRO A 63 16.76 1.76 2.14
N GLY A 64 18.01 2.25 2.18
CA GLY A 64 18.34 3.63 1.78
C GLY A 64 17.88 4.03 0.37
N GLN A 65 17.66 3.06 -0.53
CA GLN A 65 17.13 3.29 -1.87
C GLN A 65 15.70 3.86 -1.86
N ALA A 66 14.93 3.60 -0.79
CA ALA A 66 13.59 4.13 -0.58
C ALA A 66 13.54 5.66 -0.42
N ASP A 67 14.69 6.33 -0.29
CA ASP A 67 14.82 7.79 -0.38
C ASP A 67 14.13 8.32 -1.65
N ARG A 68 14.32 7.66 -2.80
CA ARG A 68 13.76 8.12 -4.08
C ARG A 68 12.24 8.20 -4.03
N GLU A 69 11.60 7.14 -3.51
CA GLU A 69 10.15 7.08 -3.38
C GLU A 69 9.61 8.10 -2.36
N LEU A 70 10.34 8.35 -1.26
CA LEU A 70 9.98 9.42 -0.32
C LEU A 70 10.10 10.82 -0.94
N ARG A 71 11.11 11.06 -1.79
CA ARG A 71 11.25 12.33 -2.53
C ARG A 71 10.14 12.52 -3.56
N GLU A 72 9.64 11.44 -4.15
CA GLU A 72 8.47 11.52 -5.02
C GLU A 72 7.22 11.94 -4.22
N ALA A 73 6.99 11.39 -3.02
CA ALA A 73 5.91 11.83 -2.14
C ALA A 73 6.04 13.31 -1.71
N LEU A 74 7.26 13.78 -1.39
CA LEU A 74 7.53 15.21 -1.17
C LEU A 74 7.20 16.05 -2.41
N ALA A 75 7.57 15.57 -3.60
CA ALA A 75 7.30 16.27 -4.85
C ALA A 75 5.80 16.33 -5.17
N MET A 76 5.03 15.30 -4.79
CA MET A 76 3.57 15.31 -4.91
C MET A 76 2.95 16.38 -4.02
N GLY A 77 3.46 16.55 -2.79
CA GLY A 77 3.01 17.62 -1.90
C GLY A 77 3.03 17.28 -0.42
N CYS A 78 3.64 16.17 0.01
CA CYS A 78 3.88 15.94 1.43
C CYS A 78 4.81 17.01 2.01
N ASP A 79 4.51 17.48 3.22
CA ASP A 79 5.30 18.51 3.91
C ASP A 79 6.62 17.96 4.46
N ARG A 80 6.59 16.70 4.90
CA ARG A 80 7.71 16.00 5.52
C ARG A 80 7.82 14.57 5.00
N ALA A 81 9.03 14.02 5.01
CA ALA A 81 9.27 12.62 4.68
C ALA A 81 10.32 12.03 5.63
N VAL A 82 10.02 10.83 6.13
CA VAL A 82 10.87 10.11 7.09
C VAL A 82 11.12 8.69 6.59
N LEU A 83 12.39 8.32 6.52
CA LEU A 83 12.87 6.99 6.18
C LEU A 83 13.30 6.26 7.44
N LEU A 84 12.62 5.16 7.78
CA LEU A 84 13.07 4.21 8.80
C LEU A 84 14.03 3.22 8.14
N SER A 85 15.33 3.38 8.38
CA SER A 85 16.36 2.58 7.72
C SER A 85 17.45 2.18 8.71
N ALA A 86 17.38 0.94 9.19
CA ALA A 86 18.41 0.29 9.98
C ALA A 86 18.51 -1.19 9.60
N ARG A 87 19.70 -1.80 9.75
CA ARG A 87 19.89 -3.24 9.54
C ARG A 87 18.97 -4.09 10.42
N ALA A 88 18.67 -3.60 11.63
CA ALA A 88 17.76 -4.26 12.57
C ALA A 88 16.31 -4.35 12.04
N PHE A 89 15.91 -3.57 11.03
CA PHE A 89 14.57 -3.63 10.45
C PHE A 89 14.49 -4.64 9.28
N ALA A 90 15.62 -5.17 8.82
CA ALA A 90 15.66 -6.07 7.69
C ALA A 90 14.96 -7.41 8.01
N GLY A 91 14.29 -7.97 6.99
CA GLY A 91 13.60 -9.25 7.11
C GLY A 91 12.34 -9.24 7.99
N ALA A 92 11.82 -8.05 8.31
CA ALA A 92 10.56 -7.91 9.06
C ALA A 92 9.37 -8.49 8.30
N ASP A 93 8.55 -9.26 9.00
CA ASP A 93 7.20 -9.60 8.57
C ASP A 93 6.21 -8.46 8.87
N THR A 94 4.92 -8.71 8.66
CA THR A 94 3.87 -7.70 8.84
C THR A 94 3.72 -7.25 10.29
N LEU A 95 3.94 -8.13 11.27
CA LEU A 95 3.79 -7.82 12.70
C LEU A 95 4.92 -6.92 13.19
N ALA A 96 6.16 -7.24 12.80
CA ALA A 96 7.34 -6.45 13.09
C ALA A 96 7.31 -5.11 12.34
N THR A 97 6.91 -5.11 11.06
CA THR A 97 6.75 -3.87 10.26
C THR A 97 5.73 -2.92 10.88
N ALA A 98 4.54 -3.41 11.21
CA ALA A 98 3.50 -2.60 11.85
C ALA A 98 3.94 -2.07 13.23
N TYR A 99 4.75 -2.83 13.97
CA TYR A 99 5.33 -2.39 15.23
C TYR A 99 6.27 -1.20 15.04
N THR A 100 7.25 -1.33 14.15
CA THR A 100 8.22 -0.28 13.87
C THR A 100 7.55 1.00 13.39
N LEU A 101 6.59 0.89 12.46
CA LEU A 101 5.85 2.04 11.94
C LEU A 101 4.99 2.72 13.02
N ALA A 102 4.31 1.95 13.87
CA ALA A 102 3.52 2.53 14.96
C ALA A 102 4.39 3.28 15.99
N VAL A 103 5.57 2.76 16.32
CA VAL A 103 6.52 3.45 17.21
C VAL A 103 7.03 4.74 16.58
N ALA A 104 7.36 4.71 15.28
CA ALA A 104 7.75 5.91 14.55
C ALA A 104 6.63 6.96 14.48
N ILE A 105 5.37 6.55 14.26
CA ILE A 105 4.21 7.47 14.28
C ILE A 105 4.06 8.14 15.64
N ARG A 106 4.29 7.43 16.74
CA ARG A 106 4.31 8.03 18.08
C ARG A 106 5.47 9.02 18.25
N ALA A 107 6.66 8.68 17.76
CA ALA A 107 7.84 9.55 17.81
C ALA A 107 7.68 10.83 16.96
N LEU A 108 6.87 10.79 15.89
CA LEU A 108 6.45 11.98 15.13
C LEU A 108 5.52 12.91 15.92
N GLY A 109 5.09 12.52 17.12
CA GLY A 109 4.11 13.25 17.94
C GLY A 109 2.68 12.73 17.79
N GLY A 110 2.48 11.58 17.13
CA GLY A 110 1.17 11.01 16.81
C GLY A 110 0.59 11.53 15.49
N ALA A 111 -0.62 11.07 15.18
CA ALA A 111 -1.37 11.47 13.99
C ALA A 111 -2.87 11.52 14.32
N ASP A 112 -3.59 12.43 13.66
CA ASP A 112 -5.05 12.47 13.71
C ASP A 112 -5.64 11.49 12.69
N LEU A 113 -4.92 11.24 11.60
CA LEU A 113 -5.27 10.27 10.56
C LEU A 113 -4.00 9.60 10.03
N VAL A 114 -3.97 8.27 10.05
CA VAL A 114 -2.94 7.49 9.35
C VAL A 114 -3.55 6.87 8.10
N ILE A 115 -2.89 7.00 6.96
CA ILE A 115 -3.37 6.48 5.68
C ILE A 115 -2.36 5.48 5.12
N CYS A 116 -2.82 4.31 4.72
CA CYS A 116 -2.03 3.29 4.02
C CYS A 116 -2.74 2.90 2.72
N GLY A 117 -2.01 2.36 1.74
CA GLY A 117 -2.66 1.63 0.66
C GLY A 117 -3.31 0.34 1.18
N LYS A 118 -4.29 -0.20 0.42
CA LYS A 118 -4.96 -1.48 0.70
C LYS A 118 -3.96 -2.60 1.00
N GLN A 119 -2.97 -2.77 0.12
CA GLN A 119 -1.93 -3.78 0.20
C GLN A 119 -0.71 -3.32 -0.60
N ALA A 120 0.43 -3.98 -0.40
CA ALA A 120 1.60 -3.80 -1.25
C ALA A 120 1.70 -4.94 -2.27
N ILE A 121 2.00 -4.63 -3.53
CA ILE A 121 1.96 -5.58 -4.66
C ILE A 121 3.04 -6.67 -4.63
N ASP A 122 4.02 -6.57 -3.74
CA ASP A 122 5.10 -7.54 -3.61
C ASP A 122 4.76 -8.66 -2.61
N GLY A 123 4.14 -8.30 -1.48
CA GLY A 123 3.76 -9.24 -0.42
C GLY A 123 2.27 -9.55 -0.34
N ASP A 124 1.41 -8.70 -0.89
CA ASP A 124 -0.06 -8.84 -1.00
C ASP A 124 -0.83 -9.17 0.28
N THR A 125 -0.23 -9.00 1.46
CA THR A 125 -0.86 -9.41 2.73
C THR A 125 -2.00 -8.50 3.19
N GLY A 126 -1.92 -7.20 2.92
CA GLY A 126 -2.90 -6.20 3.40
C GLY A 126 -2.93 -6.01 4.94
N GLN A 127 -1.95 -6.55 5.67
CA GLN A 127 -2.00 -6.63 7.14
C GLN A 127 -1.40 -5.42 7.88
N VAL A 128 -0.50 -4.67 7.24
CA VAL A 128 0.29 -3.63 7.92
C VAL A 128 -0.58 -2.48 8.42
N GLY A 129 -1.51 -1.97 7.59
CA GLY A 129 -2.43 -0.89 7.99
C GLY A 129 -3.26 -1.22 9.24
N PRO A 130 -4.02 -2.33 9.25
CA PRO A 130 -4.73 -2.80 10.45
C PRO A 130 -3.80 -3.06 11.64
N GLY A 131 -2.60 -3.60 11.39
CA GLY A 131 -1.59 -3.83 12.43
C GLY A 131 -1.12 -2.52 13.10
N ILE A 132 -0.95 -1.45 12.33
CA ILE A 132 -0.62 -0.11 12.85
C ILE A 132 -1.77 0.40 13.71
N ALA A 133 -3.01 0.29 13.24
CA ALA A 133 -4.20 0.73 13.97
C ALA A 133 -4.29 0.11 15.36
N GLN A 134 -4.18 -1.23 15.43
CA GLN A 134 -4.21 -1.97 16.69
C GLN A 134 -3.12 -1.50 17.66
N ARG A 135 -1.92 -1.18 17.14
CA ARG A 135 -0.79 -0.75 17.97
C ARG A 135 -0.89 0.68 18.44
N LEU A 136 -1.53 1.55 17.66
CA LEU A 136 -1.79 2.92 18.04
C LEU A 136 -3.04 3.06 18.92
N GLY A 137 -3.86 2.01 19.03
CA GLY A 137 -5.17 2.09 19.69
C GLY A 137 -6.17 2.92 18.91
N MET A 138 -6.02 2.97 17.58
CA MET A 138 -6.85 3.74 16.66
C MET A 138 -7.83 2.82 15.94
N VAL A 139 -8.98 3.36 15.52
CA VAL A 139 -9.99 2.59 14.78
C VAL A 139 -9.47 2.25 13.38
N PRO A 140 -9.44 0.96 12.96
CA PRO A 140 -9.10 0.58 11.60
C PRO A 140 -10.32 0.70 10.67
N LEU A 141 -10.19 1.48 9.61
CA LEU A 141 -11.16 1.54 8.50
C LEU A 141 -10.49 1.02 7.23
N THR A 142 -10.69 -0.26 6.94
CA THR A 142 -10.09 -0.90 5.76
C THR A 142 -10.96 -0.77 4.53
N TYR A 143 -10.35 -0.96 3.35
CA TYR A 143 -11.03 -0.99 2.04
C TYR A 143 -11.84 0.28 1.74
N VAL A 144 -11.33 1.44 2.15
CA VAL A 144 -12.02 2.71 1.95
C VAL A 144 -11.98 3.09 0.46
N SER A 145 -13.18 3.18 -0.13
CA SER A 145 -13.39 3.64 -1.52
C SER A 145 -13.65 5.14 -1.58
N ARG A 146 -14.13 5.77 -0.50
CA ARG A 146 -14.42 7.21 -0.44
C ARG A 146 -14.40 7.72 1.01
N ILE A 147 -13.91 8.95 1.22
CA ILE A 147 -14.14 9.70 2.46
C ILE A 147 -15.30 10.68 2.20
N HIS A 148 -16.41 10.51 2.93
CA HIS A 148 -17.59 11.39 2.80
C HIS A 148 -17.41 12.69 3.58
N SER A 149 -16.95 12.60 4.82
CA SER A 149 -16.74 13.76 5.67
C SER A 149 -15.73 13.49 6.78
N ILE A 150 -15.01 14.55 7.17
CA ILE A 150 -14.19 14.63 8.38
C ILE A 150 -14.68 15.85 9.15
N ASP A 151 -15.12 15.62 10.38
CA ASP A 151 -15.50 16.66 11.33
C ASP A 151 -14.44 16.72 12.43
N GLN A 152 -13.58 17.75 12.37
CA GLN A 152 -12.49 17.94 13.32
C GLN A 152 -13.00 18.36 14.71
N ASP A 153 -14.13 19.06 14.79
CA ASP A 153 -14.68 19.58 16.05
C ASP A 153 -15.41 18.46 16.81
N ALA A 154 -16.17 17.63 16.09
CA ALA A 154 -16.82 16.45 16.66
C ALA A 154 -15.86 15.25 16.82
N GLY A 155 -14.68 15.30 16.20
CA GLY A 155 -13.70 14.22 16.21
C GLY A 155 -14.19 12.97 15.49
N LYS A 156 -14.80 13.12 14.31
CA LYS A 156 -15.44 12.02 13.57
C LYS A 156 -15.02 11.98 12.11
N ILE A 157 -15.03 10.78 11.55
CA ILE A 157 -14.86 10.51 10.13
C ILE A 157 -15.98 9.60 9.63
N VAL A 158 -16.49 9.88 8.42
CA VAL A 158 -17.45 9.04 7.72
C VAL A 158 -16.83 8.59 6.39
N VAL A 159 -16.74 7.28 6.20
CA VAL A 159 -16.15 6.67 5.01
C VAL A 159 -17.10 5.69 4.34
N GLU A 160 -16.90 5.48 3.05
CA GLU A 160 -17.47 4.36 2.31
C GLU A 160 -16.43 3.23 2.26
N ARG A 161 -16.80 2.06 2.75
CA ARG A 161 -16.01 0.82 2.67
C ARG A 161 -16.59 -0.06 1.56
N LEU A 162 -15.73 -0.59 0.71
CA LEU A 162 -16.11 -1.59 -0.28
C LEU A 162 -16.00 -3.00 0.32
N LEU A 163 -17.06 -3.79 0.14
CA LEU A 163 -17.14 -5.22 0.40
C LEU A 163 -17.32 -5.96 -0.93
N GLU A 164 -17.31 -7.29 -0.89
CA GLU A 164 -17.55 -8.15 -2.04
C GLU A 164 -18.92 -7.90 -2.68
N ASP A 165 -19.97 -7.76 -1.85
CA ASP A 165 -21.36 -7.68 -2.29
C ASP A 165 -21.94 -6.24 -2.26
N GLY A 166 -21.14 -5.22 -1.98
CA GLY A 166 -21.62 -3.84 -1.93
C GLY A 166 -20.73 -2.88 -1.17
N THR A 167 -21.33 -1.80 -0.67
CA THR A 167 -20.64 -0.74 0.09
C THR A 167 -21.30 -0.49 1.44
N GLU A 168 -20.49 -0.17 2.45
CA GLU A 168 -20.93 0.26 3.77
C GLU A 168 -20.58 1.73 4.00
N LEU A 169 -21.50 2.51 4.57
CA LEU A 169 -21.19 3.83 5.11
C LEU A 169 -20.86 3.68 6.60
N VAL A 170 -19.62 3.98 6.98
CA VAL A 170 -19.09 3.75 8.33
C VAL A 170 -18.70 5.07 8.96
N GLU A 171 -19.31 5.40 10.10
CA GLU A 171 -18.89 6.48 10.99
C GLU A 171 -17.95 5.94 12.08
N ALA A 172 -16.85 6.65 12.35
CA ALA A 172 -15.90 6.29 13.40
C ALA A 172 -15.29 7.54 14.06
N PRO A 173 -14.80 7.42 15.31
CA PRO A 173 -14.07 8.49 15.97
C PRO A 173 -12.67 8.68 15.35
N LEU A 174 -12.16 9.91 15.39
CA LEU A 174 -10.75 10.24 15.21
C LEU A 174 -10.02 10.23 16.56
N PRO A 175 -8.73 9.85 16.61
CA PRO A 175 -7.88 9.49 15.48
C PRO A 175 -8.15 8.08 14.92
N ALA A 176 -7.93 7.93 13.61
CA ALA A 176 -8.21 6.68 12.90
C ALA A 176 -7.06 6.28 11.95
N VAL A 177 -7.02 5.00 11.58
CA VAL A 177 -6.16 4.48 10.51
C VAL A 177 -7.04 3.99 9.38
N ILE A 178 -6.77 4.43 8.16
CA ILE A 178 -7.52 4.01 6.97
C ILE A 178 -6.62 3.27 5.99
N THR A 179 -7.16 2.25 5.33
CA THR A 179 -6.53 1.66 4.13
C THR A 179 -7.38 1.96 2.91
N VAL A 180 -6.75 2.52 1.87
CA VAL A 180 -7.48 3.05 0.71
C VAL A 180 -7.36 2.16 -0.52
N LEU A 181 -8.45 2.11 -1.28
CA LEU A 181 -8.51 1.38 -2.54
C LEU A 181 -8.07 2.25 -3.72
N LYS A 182 -7.67 1.58 -4.80
CA LYS A 182 -7.55 2.21 -6.11
C LYS A 182 -8.90 2.83 -6.48
N GLY A 183 -8.87 4.09 -6.93
CA GLY A 183 -10.07 4.80 -7.40
C GLY A 183 -10.73 5.72 -6.36
N ILE A 184 -10.25 5.76 -5.11
CA ILE A 184 -10.67 6.78 -4.14
C ILE A 184 -10.39 8.21 -4.65
N ASN A 185 -9.30 8.37 -5.40
CA ASN A 185 -8.88 9.60 -6.03
C ASN A 185 -8.03 9.28 -7.29
N THR A 186 -7.51 10.33 -7.92
CA THR A 186 -6.50 10.24 -8.98
C THR A 186 -5.23 10.94 -8.48
N PRO A 187 -4.12 10.22 -8.26
CA PRO A 187 -2.89 10.83 -7.76
C PRO A 187 -2.38 11.96 -8.66
N ARG A 188 -2.03 13.10 -8.06
CA ARG A 188 -1.53 14.24 -8.83
C ARG A 188 -0.11 14.00 -9.34
N TYR A 189 0.19 14.58 -10.51
CA TYR A 189 1.56 14.63 -11.01
C TYR A 189 2.33 15.80 -10.39
N PRO A 190 3.57 15.57 -9.92
CA PRO A 190 4.38 16.64 -9.34
C PRO A 190 4.86 17.61 -10.42
N THR A 191 4.86 18.91 -10.09
CA THR A 191 5.41 19.93 -11.00
C THR A 191 6.94 19.89 -11.03
N ARG A 192 7.54 20.40 -12.11
CA ARG A 192 9.02 20.52 -12.22
C ARG A 192 9.67 21.26 -11.05
N TRP A 193 8.96 22.22 -10.44
CA TRP A 193 9.44 22.99 -9.31
C TRP A 193 9.43 22.17 -8.02
N ARG A 194 8.34 21.42 -7.77
CA ARG A 194 8.26 20.52 -6.62
C ARG A 194 9.29 19.38 -6.72
N LEU A 195 9.51 18.82 -7.92
CA LEU A 195 10.56 17.83 -8.16
C LEU A 195 11.95 18.37 -7.80
N ARG A 196 12.26 19.62 -8.16
CA ARG A 196 13.54 20.25 -7.80
C ARG A 196 13.65 20.54 -6.30
N ALA A 197 12.56 20.99 -5.67
CA ALA A 197 12.52 21.25 -4.24
C ALA A 197 12.74 19.95 -3.45
N ALA A 198 12.01 18.88 -3.77
CA ALA A 198 12.13 17.58 -3.12
C ALA A 198 13.54 16.97 -3.23
N ARG A 199 14.25 17.19 -4.33
CA ARG A 199 15.67 16.78 -4.49
C ARG A 199 16.63 17.54 -3.57
N ARG A 200 16.27 18.75 -3.14
CA ARG A 200 17.10 19.59 -2.27
C ARG A 200 16.74 19.44 -0.79
N THR A 201 15.54 18.96 -0.48
CA THR A 201 15.12 18.68 0.89
C THR A 201 16.04 17.64 1.52
N GLN A 202 16.57 17.93 2.70
CA GLN A 202 17.28 16.93 3.49
C GLN A 202 16.27 15.92 4.02
N LEU A 203 16.42 14.65 3.64
CA LEU A 203 15.55 13.58 4.09
C LEU A 203 15.93 13.18 5.51
N GLU A 204 14.94 13.00 6.36
CA GLU A 204 15.15 12.49 7.72
C GLU A 204 15.24 10.97 7.67
N VAL A 205 16.37 10.44 8.15
CA VAL A 205 16.61 9.01 8.22
C VAL A 205 16.70 8.62 9.68
N TRP A 206 15.82 7.74 10.12
CA TRP A 206 15.71 7.28 11.50
C TRP A 206 16.14 5.82 11.59
N GLY A 207 17.12 5.56 12.44
CA GLY A 207 17.54 4.25 12.86
C GLY A 207 17.00 3.90 14.25
N LEU A 208 17.79 3.14 15.01
CA LEU A 208 17.46 2.78 16.39
C LEU A 208 17.65 3.95 17.35
N ASP A 209 18.62 4.83 17.09
CA ASP A 209 18.98 5.95 17.97
C ASP A 209 17.87 7.00 18.03
N GLU A 210 17.20 7.26 16.91
CA GLU A 210 16.05 8.17 16.84
C GLU A 210 14.76 7.56 17.40
N LEU A 211 14.74 6.23 17.62
CA LEU A 211 13.58 5.48 18.10
C LEU A 211 13.92 4.68 19.37
N PRO A 212 14.31 5.34 20.48
CA PRO A 212 14.77 4.66 21.70
C PRO A 212 13.70 3.81 22.39
N GLN A 213 12.42 4.00 22.04
CA GLN A 213 11.28 3.23 22.55
C GLN A 213 11.04 1.92 21.79
N LEU A 214 11.82 1.66 20.72
CA LEU A 214 11.77 0.38 20.02
C LEU A 214 12.40 -0.69 20.90
N ASP A 215 11.68 -1.79 21.03
CA ASP A 215 12.20 -3.04 21.55
C ASP A 215 12.95 -3.78 20.43
N PRO A 216 14.28 -3.97 20.53
CA PRO A 216 15.07 -4.66 19.52
C PRO A 216 14.62 -6.10 19.26
N GLU A 217 13.96 -6.76 20.21
CA GLU A 217 13.45 -8.12 20.05
C GLU A 217 12.16 -8.18 19.21
N ARG A 218 11.54 -7.03 18.94
CA ARG A 218 10.25 -6.92 18.24
C ARG A 218 10.35 -6.31 16.86
N VAL A 219 11.57 -6.05 16.38
CA VAL A 219 11.84 -5.49 15.05
C VAL A 219 12.54 -6.51 14.14
N GLY A 220 12.45 -6.28 12.83
CA GLY A 220 13.13 -7.08 11.83
C GLY A 220 12.79 -8.56 11.89
N LEU A 221 13.72 -9.38 11.41
CA LEU A 221 13.59 -10.83 11.41
C LEU A 221 13.46 -11.43 12.82
N THR A 222 14.06 -10.81 13.84
CA THR A 222 13.99 -11.27 15.23
C THR A 222 12.57 -11.18 15.77
N GLY A 223 11.91 -10.03 15.57
CA GLY A 223 10.54 -9.80 16.00
C GLY A 223 9.46 -10.40 15.10
N SER A 224 9.86 -11.12 14.05
CA SER A 224 8.94 -11.70 13.06
C SER A 224 8.52 -13.10 13.48
N PRO A 225 7.24 -13.33 13.85
CA PRO A 225 6.72 -14.67 14.11
C PRO A 225 6.69 -15.54 12.84
N THR A 226 6.61 -14.94 11.65
CA THR A 226 6.58 -15.67 10.38
C THR A 226 7.93 -15.63 9.66
N ARG A 227 8.27 -16.71 8.96
CA ARG A 227 9.49 -16.83 8.16
C ARG A 227 9.18 -17.45 6.81
N VAL A 228 9.60 -16.77 5.74
CA VAL A 228 9.47 -17.31 4.38
C VAL A 228 10.57 -18.34 4.16
N VAL A 229 10.21 -19.63 4.20
CA VAL A 229 11.16 -20.75 4.05
C VAL A 229 11.54 -20.98 2.59
N ARG A 230 10.60 -20.79 1.66
CA ARG A 230 10.80 -21.07 0.24
C ARG A 230 9.92 -20.17 -0.63
N ILE A 231 10.48 -19.70 -1.74
CA ILE A 231 9.77 -18.99 -2.81
C ILE A 231 9.95 -19.80 -4.08
N PHE A 232 8.87 -20.03 -4.83
CA PHE A 232 8.89 -20.74 -6.11
C PHE A 232 7.86 -20.10 -7.06
N ALA A 233 8.11 -20.20 -8.36
CA ALA A 233 7.13 -19.78 -9.36
C ALA A 233 6.01 -20.83 -9.43
N PRO A 234 4.73 -20.42 -9.51
CA PRO A 234 3.66 -21.37 -9.77
C PRO A 234 3.86 -21.99 -11.16
N GLU A 235 3.47 -23.26 -11.31
CA GLU A 235 3.48 -23.92 -12.61
C GLU A 235 2.51 -23.19 -13.56
N VAL A 236 2.99 -22.85 -14.76
CA VAL A 236 2.13 -22.27 -15.80
C VAL A 236 1.12 -23.35 -16.17
N ARG A 237 -0.17 -23.04 -15.98
CA ARG A 237 -1.24 -23.96 -16.40
C ARG A 237 -1.22 -24.05 -17.92
N GLU A 238 -0.87 -25.22 -18.43
CA GLU A 238 -1.09 -25.53 -19.84
C GLU A 238 -2.59 -25.71 -20.05
N GLY A 239 -3.21 -24.74 -20.72
CA GLY A 239 -4.60 -24.79 -21.13
C GLY A 239 -4.68 -24.99 -22.64
N GLN A 240 -5.58 -25.86 -23.10
CA GLN A 240 -5.99 -25.85 -24.50
C GLN A 240 -7.03 -24.74 -24.68
N VAL A 241 -6.72 -23.78 -25.56
CA VAL A 241 -7.68 -22.75 -25.96
C VAL A 241 -8.53 -23.32 -27.08
N GLN A 242 -9.84 -23.40 -26.88
CA GLN A 242 -10.80 -23.73 -27.93
C GLN A 242 -11.45 -22.44 -28.43
N PHE A 243 -11.29 -22.16 -29.73
CA PHE A 243 -12.01 -21.08 -30.42
C PHE A 243 -13.34 -21.63 -30.96
N PHE A 244 -14.41 -20.85 -30.80
CA PHE A 244 -15.73 -21.15 -31.34
C PHE A 244 -16.02 -20.20 -32.50
N ASP A 245 -15.57 -20.56 -33.70
CA ASP A 245 -15.82 -19.79 -34.91
C ASP A 245 -17.10 -20.27 -35.60
N ALA A 246 -18.07 -19.35 -35.76
CA ALA A 246 -19.25 -19.56 -36.57
C ALA A 246 -19.58 -18.27 -37.34
N GLU A 247 -20.17 -18.39 -38.53
CA GLU A 247 -20.64 -17.22 -39.32
C GLU A 247 -21.76 -16.46 -38.59
N ASP A 248 -22.55 -17.18 -37.79
CA ASP A 248 -23.60 -16.64 -36.93
C ASP A 248 -23.11 -16.59 -35.48
N MET A 249 -23.14 -15.40 -34.88
CA MET A 249 -22.71 -15.17 -33.50
C MET A 249 -23.57 -15.92 -32.47
N ASP A 250 -24.87 -16.11 -32.72
CA ASP A 250 -25.75 -16.80 -31.79
C ASP A 250 -25.38 -18.29 -31.69
N VAL A 251 -24.93 -18.88 -32.81
CA VAL A 251 -24.46 -20.27 -32.85
C VAL A 251 -23.14 -20.42 -32.09
N ALA A 252 -22.20 -19.49 -32.27
CA ALA A 252 -20.94 -19.50 -31.52
C ALA A 252 -21.17 -19.34 -30.01
N ALA A 253 -22.09 -18.44 -29.61
CA ALA A 253 -22.43 -18.22 -28.21
C ALA A 253 -23.07 -19.46 -27.57
N ALA A 254 -24.02 -20.11 -28.26
CA ALA A 254 -24.65 -21.33 -27.77
C ALA A 254 -23.63 -22.46 -27.56
N ALA A 255 -22.74 -22.69 -28.53
CA ALA A 255 -21.70 -23.71 -28.44
C ALA A 255 -20.72 -23.46 -27.28
N LEU A 256 -20.37 -22.19 -27.03
CA LEU A 256 -19.55 -21.81 -25.88
C LEU A 256 -20.26 -22.10 -24.56
N VAL A 257 -21.53 -21.71 -24.42
CA VAL A 257 -22.31 -21.96 -23.19
C VAL A 257 -22.44 -23.46 -22.91
N GLU A 258 -22.74 -24.26 -23.93
CA GLU A 258 -22.78 -25.72 -23.80
C GLU A 258 -21.46 -26.29 -23.30
N ARG A 259 -20.34 -25.82 -23.86
CA ARG A 259 -19.00 -26.24 -23.43
C ARG A 259 -18.72 -25.84 -21.98
N LEU A 260 -19.04 -24.61 -21.59
CA LEU A 260 -18.82 -24.11 -20.23
C LEU A 260 -19.63 -24.88 -19.18
N ILE A 261 -20.85 -25.30 -19.52
CA ILE A 261 -21.68 -26.18 -18.67
C ILE A 261 -21.07 -27.58 -18.59
N ALA A 262 -20.66 -28.15 -19.74
CA ALA A 262 -20.06 -29.48 -19.80
C ALA A 262 -18.76 -29.57 -18.97
N ASP A 263 -17.94 -28.51 -19.04
CA ASP A 263 -16.69 -28.39 -18.29
C ASP A 263 -16.90 -27.91 -16.83
N ARG A 264 -18.16 -27.70 -16.41
CA ARG A 264 -18.56 -27.22 -15.06
C ARG A 264 -17.88 -25.92 -14.65
N VAL A 265 -17.53 -25.09 -15.63
CA VAL A 265 -17.02 -23.73 -15.40
C VAL A 265 -18.15 -22.84 -14.89
N VAL A 266 -19.37 -23.08 -15.38
CA VAL A 266 -20.60 -22.44 -14.92
C VAL A 266 -21.53 -23.53 -14.40
N GLY A 267 -21.93 -23.41 -13.13
CA GLY A 267 -22.93 -24.32 -12.53
C GLY A 267 -24.35 -23.98 -12.98
N ARG A 268 -25.23 -24.99 -12.98
CA ARG A 268 -26.69 -24.76 -12.91
C ARG A 268 -27.09 -24.38 -11.49
#